data_AF-A0A8T5DMV1-F1
#
_entry.id   AF-A0A8T5DMV1-F1
#
_cell.length_a   1.000
_cell.length_b   1.000
_cell.length_c   1.000
_cell.angle_alpha   90.00
_cell.angle_beta   90.00
_cell.angle_gamma   90.00
#
_symmetry.space_group_name_H-M   'P 1'
#
loop_
_entity.id
_entity.type
_entity.pdbx_description
1 polymer ?
#
loop_
_entity_poly.entity_id
_entity_poly.type
_entity_poly.pdbx_seq_one_letter_code
_entity_poly.pdbx_strand_id
1 'polypeptide(L)'
;MVNQQLINYIQTYHSKGYAITTLRDYLINEGYSPQDVEEAISLAYHPNHFQKSKLLIIIGVVILAIVVSALIFVILGSTRETTPLLDIQAHPSQNTINKGESIDFTLAITNLGSKNDFQVSVVYALVKDNLEEFTSQRTLNSESGDVSLSLTPQKLGFYQVRVRAYYFEETKESSFTFKVLPICGDNICDPDDCADDCDTPYVPTCGDDVCEEGEEGVCEQDCAVEPPDLCGNGDCDAGEETSCYADCNTCGDGVCDLNEDSLNCDVDCPIYECGNNVCEDGETSTSCSRDCRFDEGINTLTEYQVIKYVPVNVLEKGAIATARECDTVTDSRIKDTCFYWVMKSSNSSTYCTHVENPSKKDDCYVSYAYNTDDYSVCSIITDGYKRETCELLGKSHDVTSAYS
;
A
#
# COMPACT_ATOMS: atom_id res chain seq x y z
N MET A 1 23.15 70.70 53.01
CA MET A 1 22.26 69.54 53.22
C MET A 1 21.38 69.88 54.40
N VAL A 2 20.08 70.04 54.16
CA VAL A 2 19.10 70.41 55.18
C VAL A 2 19.00 69.32 56.25
N ASN A 3 18.92 69.74 57.51
CA ASN A 3 18.85 68.84 58.65
C ASN A 3 17.52 68.03 58.63
N GLN A 4 17.61 66.70 58.57
CA GLN A 4 16.45 65.79 58.59
C GLN A 4 15.55 65.99 59.82
N GLN A 5 16.11 66.42 60.94
CA GLN A 5 15.34 66.72 62.15
C GLN A 5 14.40 67.91 61.96
N LEU A 6 14.81 68.89 61.15
CA LEU A 6 13.99 70.07 60.82
C LEU A 6 12.79 69.67 59.95
N ILE A 7 13.01 68.81 58.96
CA ILE A 7 11.95 68.26 58.10
C ILE A 7 10.92 67.49 58.95
N ASN A 8 11.40 66.60 59.82
CA ASN A 8 10.52 65.81 60.70
C ASN A 8 9.76 66.69 61.69
N TYR A 9 10.38 67.75 62.20
CA TYR A 9 9.73 68.72 63.08
C TYR A 9 8.59 69.44 62.36
N ILE A 10 8.84 69.97 61.15
CA ILE A 10 7.82 70.65 60.35
C ILE A 10 6.64 69.72 60.05
N GLN A 11 6.91 68.47 59.64
CA GLN A 11 5.85 67.46 59.38
C GLN A 11 5.04 67.13 60.63
N THR A 12 5.70 67.00 61.79
CA THR A 12 5.05 66.64 63.05
C THR A 12 4.13 67.76 63.55
N TYR A 13 4.57 69.01 63.49
CA TYR A 13 3.75 70.12 63.97
C TYR A 13 2.70 70.53 62.96
N HIS A 14 2.97 70.40 61.65
CA HIS A 14 1.92 70.59 60.66
C HIS A 14 0.80 69.55 60.79
N SER A 15 1.12 68.27 61.03
CA SER A 15 0.09 67.23 61.26
C SER A 15 -0.71 67.45 62.54
N LYS A 16 -0.18 68.23 63.50
CA LYS A 16 -0.90 68.71 64.69
C LYS A 16 -1.72 69.98 64.45
N GLY A 17 -1.79 70.48 63.22
CA GLY A 17 -2.65 71.60 62.81
C GLY A 17 -2.00 72.98 62.86
N TYR A 18 -0.68 73.09 63.08
CA TYR A 18 0.02 74.36 63.01
C TYR A 18 0.19 74.81 61.56
N ALA A 19 -0.15 76.06 61.26
CA ALA A 19 0.05 76.62 59.93
C ALA A 19 1.54 76.72 59.58
N ILE A 20 1.89 76.44 58.33
CA ILE A 20 3.30 76.47 57.86
C ILE A 20 3.91 77.85 57.95
N THR A 21 3.14 78.89 57.70
CA THR A 21 3.60 80.27 57.87
C THR A 21 4.03 80.52 59.31
N THR A 22 3.25 80.04 60.29
CA THR A 22 3.59 80.14 61.71
C THR A 22 4.83 79.34 62.07
N LEU A 23 4.98 78.12 61.53
CA LEU A 23 6.18 77.30 61.76
C LEU A 23 7.43 77.90 61.12
N ARG A 24 7.29 78.47 59.92
CA ARG A 24 8.36 79.20 59.23
C ARG A 24 8.85 80.38 60.06
N ASP A 25 7.94 81.25 60.47
CA ASP A 25 8.28 82.45 61.24
C ASP A 25 8.89 82.09 62.59
N TYR A 26 8.38 81.05 63.25
CA TYR A 26 8.94 80.52 64.49
C TYR A 26 10.38 80.03 64.31
N LEU A 27 10.64 79.18 63.31
CA LEU A 27 11.96 78.62 63.07
C LEU A 27 12.98 79.70 62.68
N ILE A 28 12.58 80.71 61.90
CA ILE A 28 13.46 81.83 61.56
C ILE A 28 13.78 82.66 62.82
N ASN A 29 12.80 82.91 63.69
CA ASN A 29 13.01 83.63 64.95
C ASN A 29 13.89 82.87 65.95
N GLU A 30 13.86 81.53 65.94
CA GLU A 30 14.74 80.66 66.73
C GLU A 30 16.17 80.55 66.15
N GLY A 31 16.48 81.29 65.08
CA GLY A 31 17.82 81.43 64.53
C GLY A 31 18.15 80.47 63.39
N TYR A 32 17.18 79.76 62.83
CA TYR A 32 17.40 78.97 61.61
C TYR A 32 17.49 79.86 60.37
N SER A 33 18.37 79.50 59.44
CA SER A 33 18.51 80.21 58.17
C SER A 33 17.20 80.17 57.36
N PRO A 34 16.70 81.30 56.83
CA PRO A 34 15.50 81.32 56.00
C PRO A 34 15.57 80.36 54.80
N GLN A 35 16.77 80.18 54.23
CA GLN A 35 16.99 79.27 53.11
C GLN A 35 16.83 77.80 53.51
N ASP A 36 17.37 77.43 54.68
CA ASP A 36 17.27 76.06 55.19
C ASP A 36 15.83 75.72 55.60
N VAL A 37 15.11 76.68 56.16
CA VAL A 37 13.69 76.53 56.53
C VAL A 37 12.82 76.30 55.30
N GLU A 38 13.01 77.07 54.22
CA GLU A 38 12.21 76.89 53.01
C GLU A 38 12.56 75.62 52.24
N GLU A 39 13.83 75.24 52.20
CA GLU A 39 14.22 73.95 51.62
C GLU A 39 13.63 72.79 52.44
N ALA A 40 13.63 72.87 53.78
CA ALA A 40 13.00 71.88 54.64
C ALA A 40 11.47 71.78 54.45
N ILE A 41 10.78 72.91 54.31
CA ILE A 41 9.34 72.95 54.02
C ILE A 41 9.07 72.31 52.66
N SER A 42 9.86 72.63 51.63
CA SER A 42 9.66 72.07 50.29
C SER A 42 9.74 70.53 50.25
N LEU A 43 10.69 69.97 51.01
CA LEU A 43 10.91 68.53 51.13
C LEU A 43 9.84 67.85 52.01
N ALA A 44 9.29 68.55 52.99
CA ALA A 44 8.23 68.04 53.86
C ALA A 44 6.90 67.76 53.12
N TYR A 45 6.62 68.47 52.02
CA TYR A 45 5.31 68.47 51.33
C TYR A 45 5.22 67.63 50.05
N HIS A 46 6.34 67.23 49.45
CA HIS A 46 6.33 66.44 48.21
C HIS A 46 6.96 65.06 48.42
N PRO A 47 6.26 64.09 49.03
CA PRO A 47 6.69 62.69 48.97
C PRO A 47 6.46 62.17 47.55
N ASN A 48 7.52 61.68 46.90
CA ASN A 48 7.53 61.13 45.54
C ASN A 48 6.33 60.20 45.23
N HIS A 49 5.38 60.66 44.42
CA HIS A 49 4.21 59.91 43.92
C HIS A 49 4.58 58.87 42.83
N PHE A 50 5.82 58.38 42.78
CA PHE A 50 6.37 57.69 41.59
C PHE A 50 6.29 56.14 41.63
N GLN A 51 5.71 55.53 42.67
CA GLN A 51 5.67 54.05 42.81
C GLN A 51 4.29 53.40 42.58
N LYS A 52 3.16 54.10 42.79
CA LYS A 52 1.84 53.46 42.69
C LYS A 52 1.33 53.25 41.25
N SER A 53 1.79 54.02 40.27
CA SER A 53 1.34 53.87 38.88
C SER A 53 1.92 52.64 38.16
N LYS A 54 3.17 52.26 38.47
CA LYS A 54 3.80 51.07 37.88
C LYS A 54 3.12 49.77 38.33
N LEU A 55 2.68 49.69 39.58
CA LEU A 55 1.95 48.52 40.10
C LEU A 55 0.61 48.32 39.37
N LEU A 56 -0.15 49.41 39.15
CA LEU A 56 -1.44 49.35 38.45
C LEU A 56 -1.29 48.96 36.97
N ILE A 57 -0.24 49.42 36.30
CA ILE A 57 0.04 49.04 34.91
C ILE A 57 0.40 47.54 34.82
N ILE A 58 1.23 47.04 35.74
CA ILE A 58 1.60 45.61 35.78
C ILE A 58 0.36 44.74 36.03
N ILE A 59 -0.50 45.11 36.98
CA ILE A 59 -1.75 44.39 37.26
C ILE A 59 -2.66 44.39 36.01
N GLY A 60 -2.77 45.52 35.30
CA GLY A 60 -3.55 45.61 34.06
C GLY A 60 -3.04 44.70 32.95
N VAL A 61 -1.72 44.62 32.75
CA VAL A 61 -1.10 43.74 31.73
C VAL A 61 -1.29 42.26 32.08
N VAL A 62 -1.17 41.89 33.35
CA VAL A 62 -1.39 40.50 33.80
C VAL A 62 -2.84 40.07 33.62
N ILE A 63 -3.82 40.94 33.96
CA ILE A 63 -5.24 40.64 33.75
C ILE A 63 -5.53 40.50 32.25
N LEU A 64 -5.00 41.38 31.40
CA LEU A 64 -5.18 41.29 29.95
C LEU A 64 -4.60 39.97 29.40
N ALA A 65 -3.41 39.56 29.86
CA ALA A 65 -2.80 38.31 29.45
C ALA A 65 -3.63 37.08 29.86
N ILE A 66 -4.23 37.09 31.05
CA ILE A 66 -5.12 36.02 31.53
C ILE A 66 -6.42 35.98 30.71
N VAL A 67 -6.99 37.13 30.37
CA VAL A 67 -8.20 37.19 29.54
C VAL A 67 -7.91 36.71 28.12
N VAL A 68 -6.79 37.11 27.53
CA VAL A 68 -6.36 36.67 26.19
C VAL A 68 -6.07 35.17 26.19
N SER A 69 -5.38 34.64 27.21
CA SER A 69 -5.12 33.19 27.28
C SER A 69 -6.41 32.39 27.50
N ALA A 70 -7.36 32.88 28.29
CA ALA A 70 -8.68 32.27 28.44
C ALA A 70 -9.48 32.30 27.11
N LEU A 71 -9.42 33.42 26.38
CA LEU A 71 -10.05 33.54 25.05
C LEU A 71 -9.42 32.59 24.03
N ILE A 72 -8.09 32.49 24.01
CA ILE A 72 -7.34 31.54 23.17
C ILE A 72 -7.71 30.11 23.55
N PHE A 73 -7.82 29.79 24.84
CA PHE A 73 -8.22 28.45 25.31
C PHE A 73 -9.66 28.11 24.91
N VAL A 74 -10.58 29.08 24.95
CA VAL A 74 -11.97 28.88 24.48
C VAL A 74 -12.02 28.72 22.95
N ILE A 75 -11.23 29.49 22.20
CA ILE A 75 -11.16 29.39 20.73
C ILE A 75 -10.52 28.05 20.30
N LEU A 76 -9.39 27.67 20.91
CA LEU A 76 -8.70 26.40 20.63
C LEU A 76 -9.48 25.18 21.15
N GLY A 77 -10.17 25.29 22.28
CA GLY A 77 -10.99 24.22 22.84
C GLY A 77 -12.30 23.97 22.07
N SER A 78 -12.66 24.84 21.13
CA SER A 78 -13.90 24.74 20.36
C SER A 78 -13.77 23.96 19.04
N THR A 79 -12.56 23.57 18.62
CA THR A 79 -12.40 22.66 17.47
C THR A 79 -12.55 21.21 17.96
N ARG A 80 -13.80 20.78 18.17
CA ARG A 80 -14.10 19.34 18.23
C ARG A 80 -13.96 18.79 16.81
N GLU A 81 -12.83 18.16 16.51
CA GLU A 81 -12.72 17.35 15.31
C GLU A 81 -13.76 16.22 15.40
N THR A 82 -14.67 16.18 14.43
CA THR A 82 -15.68 15.12 14.35
C THR A 82 -14.97 13.83 13.95
N THR A 83 -14.79 12.92 14.91
CA THR A 83 -14.11 11.64 14.65
C THR A 83 -15.01 10.75 13.78
N PRO A 84 -14.60 10.38 12.56
CA PRO A 84 -15.27 9.35 11.80
C PRO A 84 -14.99 8.00 12.47
N LEU A 85 -16.04 7.23 12.75
CA LEU A 85 -15.91 5.90 13.34
C LEU A 85 -16.91 4.97 12.66
N LEU A 86 -16.39 3.91 12.04
CA LEU A 86 -17.19 2.92 11.32
C LEU A 86 -16.95 1.54 11.93
N ASP A 87 -18.03 0.77 12.11
CA ASP A 87 -17.98 -0.67 12.35
C ASP A 87 -18.51 -1.41 11.12
N ILE A 88 -17.91 -2.56 10.80
CA ILE A 88 -18.33 -3.41 9.70
C ILE A 88 -18.44 -4.86 10.14
N GLN A 89 -19.50 -5.54 9.71
CA GLN A 89 -19.69 -6.97 10.01
C GLN A 89 -20.22 -7.70 8.77
N ALA A 90 -19.43 -8.65 8.28
CA ALA A 90 -19.80 -9.49 7.15
C ALA A 90 -20.43 -10.80 7.64
N HIS A 91 -21.63 -11.10 7.16
CA HIS A 91 -22.39 -12.29 7.51
C HIS A 91 -22.69 -13.13 6.25
N PRO A 92 -22.26 -14.39 6.17
CA PRO A 92 -22.61 -15.25 5.04
C PRO A 92 -24.11 -15.55 5.04
N SER A 93 -24.69 -15.71 3.85
CA SER A 93 -26.05 -16.27 3.72
C SER A 93 -26.09 -17.75 4.11
N GLN A 94 -24.99 -18.46 3.82
CA GLN A 94 -24.81 -19.89 4.10
C GLN A 94 -23.33 -20.21 4.33
N ASN A 95 -23.07 -21.22 5.17
CA ASN A 95 -21.70 -21.63 5.51
C ASN A 95 -21.16 -22.72 4.58
N THR A 96 -22.01 -23.22 3.66
CA THR A 96 -21.70 -24.26 2.69
C THR A 96 -22.39 -23.95 1.38
N ILE A 97 -21.69 -24.09 0.26
CA ILE A 97 -22.23 -23.96 -1.10
C ILE A 97 -21.73 -25.13 -1.96
N ASN A 98 -22.39 -25.39 -3.09
CA ASN A 98 -21.90 -26.37 -4.05
C ASN A 98 -20.94 -25.73 -5.08
N LYS A 99 -20.11 -26.54 -5.73
CA LYS A 99 -19.21 -26.11 -6.82
C LYS A 99 -20.01 -25.36 -7.89
N GLY A 100 -19.52 -24.19 -8.30
CA GLY A 100 -20.18 -23.34 -9.30
C GLY A 100 -21.30 -22.44 -8.76
N GLU A 101 -21.75 -22.61 -7.51
CA GLU A 101 -22.66 -21.66 -6.87
C GLU A 101 -21.92 -20.41 -6.41
N SER A 102 -22.65 -19.30 -6.29
CA SER A 102 -22.11 -18.06 -5.71
C SER A 102 -22.42 -18.00 -4.21
N ILE A 103 -21.43 -17.63 -3.41
CA ILE A 103 -21.64 -17.28 -2.00
C ILE A 103 -22.12 -15.84 -1.90
N ASP A 104 -23.34 -15.67 -1.41
CA ASP A 104 -23.88 -14.36 -1.04
C ASP A 104 -23.55 -14.05 0.43
N PHE A 105 -23.23 -12.80 0.71
CA PHE A 105 -23.05 -12.33 2.07
C PHE A 105 -23.53 -10.90 2.24
N THR A 106 -23.98 -10.59 3.45
CA THR A 106 -24.45 -9.26 3.82
C THR A 106 -23.36 -8.55 4.60
N LEU A 107 -22.98 -7.37 4.12
CA LEU A 107 -22.10 -6.45 4.83
C LEU A 107 -22.94 -5.42 5.57
N ALA A 108 -22.98 -5.53 6.90
CA ALA A 108 -23.58 -4.53 7.77
C ALA A 108 -22.58 -3.40 8.04
N ILE A 109 -22.93 -2.17 7.68
CA ILE A 109 -22.12 -0.97 7.91
C ILE A 109 -22.81 -0.10 8.96
N THR A 110 -22.12 0.15 10.08
CA THR A 110 -22.66 0.98 11.18
C THR A 110 -21.77 2.20 11.41
N ASN A 111 -22.30 3.39 11.15
CA ASN A 111 -21.62 4.64 11.51
C ASN A 111 -21.80 4.93 13.01
N LEU A 112 -20.71 4.84 13.75
CA LEU A 112 -20.62 5.15 15.18
C LEU A 112 -20.02 6.55 15.44
N GLY A 113 -19.60 7.24 14.37
CA GLY A 113 -18.96 8.54 14.41
C GLY A 113 -19.95 9.69 14.53
N SER A 114 -19.39 10.89 14.75
CA SER A 114 -20.17 12.15 14.78
C SER A 114 -20.32 12.80 13.40
N LYS A 115 -19.62 12.26 12.40
CA LYS A 115 -19.64 12.72 11.01
C LYS A 115 -20.69 11.92 10.24
N ASN A 116 -21.70 12.62 9.73
CA ASN A 116 -22.71 12.04 8.86
C ASN A 116 -22.19 12.00 7.42
N ASP A 117 -22.63 10.98 6.68
CA ASP A 117 -22.42 10.79 5.24
C ASP A 117 -20.99 10.96 4.71
N PHE A 118 -20.28 9.84 4.55
CA PHE A 118 -19.00 9.77 3.85
C PHE A 118 -18.89 8.50 3.00
N GLN A 119 -18.03 8.55 1.99
CA GLN A 119 -17.78 7.41 1.12
C GLN A 119 -16.84 6.41 1.79
N VAL A 120 -17.17 5.14 1.66
CA VAL A 120 -16.42 3.99 2.14
C VAL A 120 -16.05 3.14 0.94
N SER A 121 -14.76 2.89 0.73
CA SER A 121 -14.30 1.94 -0.29
C SER A 121 -14.20 0.56 0.33
N VAL A 122 -15.07 -0.36 -0.09
CA VAL A 122 -15.07 -1.73 0.39
C VAL A 122 -14.40 -2.62 -0.63
N VAL A 123 -13.32 -3.29 -0.22
CA VAL A 123 -12.64 -4.32 -1.01
C VAL A 123 -12.91 -5.66 -0.33
N TYR A 124 -13.39 -6.64 -1.08
CA TYR A 124 -13.65 -7.97 -0.58
C TYR A 124 -12.98 -9.01 -1.47
N ALA A 125 -12.30 -9.96 -0.83
CA ALA A 125 -11.49 -10.96 -1.49
C ALA A 125 -11.84 -12.37 -1.03
N LEU A 126 -11.78 -13.31 -1.97
CA LEU A 126 -11.86 -14.74 -1.72
C LEU A 126 -10.45 -15.25 -1.45
N VAL A 127 -10.23 -15.85 -0.28
CA VAL A 127 -8.92 -16.33 0.18
C VAL A 127 -8.97 -17.85 0.33
N LYS A 128 -8.02 -18.55 -0.29
CA LYS A 128 -7.78 -19.98 -0.13
C LYS A 128 -6.29 -20.20 0.10
N ASP A 129 -5.93 -21.03 1.08
CA ASP A 129 -4.53 -21.34 1.43
C ASP A 129 -3.65 -20.10 1.67
N ASN A 130 -4.25 -19.03 2.23
CA ASN A 130 -3.67 -17.70 2.44
C ASN A 130 -3.36 -16.88 1.17
N LEU A 131 -3.79 -17.33 -0.01
CA LEU A 131 -3.71 -16.60 -1.27
C LEU A 131 -5.07 -15.98 -1.61
N GLU A 132 -5.07 -14.70 -2.03
CA GLU A 132 -6.27 -14.00 -2.53
C GLU A 132 -6.54 -14.46 -3.98
N GLU A 133 -7.47 -15.39 -4.18
CA GLU A 133 -7.83 -15.95 -5.50
C GLU A 133 -8.66 -14.96 -6.34
N PHE A 134 -9.48 -14.15 -5.69
CA PHE A 134 -10.35 -13.19 -6.36
C PHE A 134 -10.55 -11.95 -5.50
N THR A 135 -10.53 -10.77 -6.10
CA THR A 135 -10.76 -9.50 -5.42
C THR A 135 -11.78 -8.66 -6.18
N SER A 136 -12.73 -8.08 -5.44
CA SER A 136 -13.69 -7.10 -5.96
C SER A 136 -13.75 -5.89 -5.05
N GLN A 137 -14.20 -4.76 -5.59
CA GLN A 137 -14.32 -3.51 -4.86
C GLN A 137 -15.64 -2.80 -5.15
N ARG A 138 -16.15 -2.08 -4.15
CA ARG A 138 -17.38 -1.30 -4.24
C ARG A 138 -17.31 -0.07 -3.35
N THR A 139 -17.68 1.08 -3.89
CA THR A 139 -17.85 2.31 -3.09
C THR A 139 -19.28 2.37 -2.55
N LEU A 140 -19.40 2.59 -1.25
CA LEU A 140 -20.66 2.68 -0.52
C LEU A 140 -20.72 3.99 0.27
N ASN A 141 -21.92 4.43 0.64
CA ASN A 141 -22.07 5.54 1.59
C ASN A 141 -22.11 4.96 3.01
N SER A 142 -21.64 5.73 3.98
CA SER A 142 -21.67 5.34 5.41
C SER A 142 -23.09 5.11 5.95
N GLU A 143 -24.12 5.51 5.20
CA GLU A 143 -25.55 5.32 5.53
C GLU A 143 -26.22 4.23 4.68
N SER A 144 -25.48 3.53 3.82
CA SER A 144 -26.03 2.53 2.89
C SER A 144 -26.69 1.33 3.57
N GLY A 145 -26.54 1.17 4.89
CA GLY A 145 -27.10 0.06 5.65
C GLY A 145 -26.49 -1.28 5.24
N ASP A 146 -27.30 -2.33 5.28
CA ASP A 146 -26.89 -3.68 4.92
C ASP A 146 -26.79 -3.83 3.38
N VAL A 147 -25.62 -4.27 2.90
CA VAL A 147 -25.35 -4.44 1.47
C VAL A 147 -25.08 -5.91 1.16
N SER A 148 -25.84 -6.48 0.22
CA SER A 148 -25.59 -7.83 -0.30
C SER A 148 -24.49 -7.81 -1.36
N LEU A 149 -23.54 -8.74 -1.22
CA LEU A 149 -22.39 -8.95 -2.09
C LEU A 149 -22.27 -10.44 -2.42
N SER A 150 -21.70 -10.76 -3.58
CA SER A 150 -21.58 -12.14 -4.06
C SER A 150 -20.19 -12.44 -4.63
N LEU A 151 -19.76 -13.70 -4.50
CA LEU A 151 -18.50 -14.23 -5.03
C LEU A 151 -18.72 -15.66 -5.54
N THR A 152 -18.05 -16.08 -6.61
CA THR A 152 -18.21 -17.42 -7.20
C THR A 152 -16.88 -18.19 -7.14
N PRO A 153 -16.66 -19.06 -6.13
CA PRO A 153 -15.47 -19.88 -6.06
C PRO A 153 -15.45 -20.95 -7.17
N GLN A 154 -14.28 -21.22 -7.74
CA GLN A 154 -14.12 -22.16 -8.86
C GLN A 154 -13.66 -23.55 -8.40
N LYS A 155 -13.02 -23.65 -7.23
CA LYS A 155 -12.43 -24.90 -6.72
C LYS A 155 -13.15 -25.35 -5.45
N LEU A 156 -13.02 -26.64 -5.15
CA LEU A 156 -13.53 -27.23 -3.90
C LEU A 156 -12.67 -26.81 -2.69
N GLY A 157 -13.23 -26.89 -1.49
CA GLY A 157 -12.48 -26.75 -0.24
C GLY A 157 -12.97 -25.65 0.68
N PHE A 158 -12.11 -25.29 1.65
CA PHE A 158 -12.40 -24.25 2.63
C PHE A 158 -11.92 -22.89 2.13
N TYR A 159 -12.79 -21.90 2.24
CA TYR A 159 -12.55 -20.53 1.81
C TYR A 159 -12.76 -19.55 2.96
N GLN A 160 -12.01 -18.45 2.92
CA GLN A 160 -12.23 -17.28 3.76
C GLN A 160 -12.57 -16.09 2.88
N VAL A 161 -13.67 -15.41 3.18
CA VAL A 161 -13.96 -14.09 2.58
C VAL A 161 -13.39 -13.03 3.50
N ARG A 162 -12.47 -12.22 2.99
CA ARG A 162 -11.88 -11.08 3.71
C ARG A 162 -12.47 -9.80 3.16
N VAL A 163 -13.09 -9.00 4.02
CA VAL A 163 -13.70 -7.71 3.66
C VAL A 163 -12.92 -6.60 4.37
N ARG A 164 -12.43 -5.63 3.60
CA ARG A 164 -11.71 -4.45 4.07
C ARG A 164 -12.48 -3.20 3.68
N ALA A 165 -12.82 -2.36 4.65
CA ALA A 165 -13.44 -1.06 4.43
C ALA A 165 -12.44 0.05 4.71
N TYR A 166 -12.13 0.84 3.68
CA TYR A 166 -11.25 2.00 3.74
C TYR A 166 -12.09 3.27 3.82
N TYR A 167 -11.83 4.09 4.83
CA TYR A 167 -12.48 5.39 5.02
C TYR A 167 -11.51 6.37 5.70
N PHE A 168 -11.33 7.54 5.11
CA PHE A 168 -10.29 8.49 5.52
C PHE A 168 -8.91 7.80 5.60
N GLU A 169 -8.24 7.82 6.76
CA GLU A 169 -6.95 7.15 7.00
C GLU A 169 -7.10 5.85 7.82
N GLU A 170 -8.34 5.42 8.05
CA GLU A 170 -8.67 4.24 8.87
C GLU A 170 -9.08 3.07 7.97
N THR A 171 -8.78 1.86 8.44
CA THR A 171 -9.20 0.61 7.80
C THR A 171 -9.88 -0.27 8.82
N LYS A 172 -11.02 -0.86 8.45
CA LYS A 172 -11.69 -1.89 9.24
C LYS A 172 -11.80 -3.16 8.43
N GLU A 173 -11.66 -4.29 9.10
CA GLU A 173 -11.71 -5.61 8.48
C GLU A 173 -12.76 -6.48 9.15
N SER A 174 -13.43 -7.29 8.34
CA SER A 174 -14.32 -8.35 8.78
C SER A 174 -14.08 -9.57 7.90
N SER A 175 -14.19 -10.77 8.44
CA SER A 175 -14.00 -11.98 7.66
C SER A 175 -14.88 -13.11 8.19
N PHE A 176 -15.27 -14.00 7.28
CA PHE A 176 -15.95 -15.24 7.61
C PHE A 176 -15.42 -16.36 6.71
N THR A 177 -15.71 -17.60 7.09
CA THR A 177 -15.29 -18.79 6.34
C THR A 177 -16.49 -19.59 5.88
N PHE A 178 -16.38 -20.23 4.73
CA PHE A 178 -17.38 -21.15 4.20
C PHE A 178 -16.70 -22.31 3.48
N LYS A 179 -17.45 -23.39 3.21
CA LYS A 179 -16.95 -24.58 2.52
C LYS A 179 -17.66 -24.79 1.19
N VAL A 180 -16.90 -25.05 0.13
CA VAL A 180 -17.43 -25.47 -1.17
C VAL A 180 -17.43 -27.00 -1.21
N LEU A 181 -18.61 -27.56 -1.45
CA LEU A 181 -18.87 -28.99 -1.56
C LEU A 181 -18.97 -29.42 -3.03
N PRO A 182 -18.61 -30.67 -3.36
CA PRO A 182 -18.92 -31.26 -4.65
C PRO A 182 -20.44 -31.40 -4.84
N ILE A 183 -20.89 -31.54 -6.08
CA ILE A 183 -22.28 -31.90 -6.36
C ILE A 183 -22.39 -33.42 -6.17
N CYS A 184 -23.54 -33.88 -5.67
CA CYS A 184 -23.79 -35.30 -5.41
C CYS A 184 -25.22 -35.65 -5.82
N GLY A 185 -25.42 -36.79 -6.46
CA GLY A 185 -26.72 -37.36 -6.81
C GLY A 185 -27.26 -36.95 -8.18
N ASP A 186 -26.43 -36.43 -9.08
CA ASP A 186 -26.82 -36.10 -10.45
C ASP A 186 -26.56 -37.23 -11.45
N ASN A 187 -25.94 -38.34 -11.01
CA ASN A 187 -25.55 -39.50 -11.82
C ASN A 187 -24.56 -39.16 -12.94
N ILE A 188 -23.81 -38.07 -12.81
CA ILE A 188 -22.71 -37.73 -13.70
C ILE A 188 -21.42 -38.01 -12.95
N CYS A 189 -20.56 -38.87 -13.50
CA CYS A 189 -19.27 -39.18 -12.89
C CYS A 189 -18.23 -38.15 -13.39
N ASP A 190 -18.10 -37.00 -12.71
CA ASP A 190 -17.02 -36.02 -12.89
C ASP A 190 -15.89 -36.32 -11.86
N PRO A 191 -14.59 -36.19 -12.21
CA PRO A 191 -13.48 -36.31 -11.26
C PRO A 191 -13.58 -35.42 -10.01
N ASP A 192 -14.40 -34.37 -10.03
CA ASP A 192 -14.67 -33.49 -8.88
C ASP A 192 -15.97 -33.82 -8.10
N ASP A 193 -16.72 -34.87 -8.47
CA ASP A 193 -17.97 -35.30 -7.79
C ASP A 193 -17.74 -36.44 -6.78
N CYS A 194 -18.78 -36.79 -6.03
CA CYS A 194 -18.68 -37.84 -5.01
C CYS A 194 -18.78 -39.25 -5.60
N ALA A 195 -18.07 -40.19 -4.96
CA ALA A 195 -18.01 -41.59 -5.37
C ALA A 195 -19.38 -42.28 -5.46
N ASP A 196 -20.38 -41.79 -4.73
CA ASP A 196 -21.75 -42.33 -4.73
C ASP A 196 -22.46 -42.17 -6.10
N ASP A 197 -22.10 -41.17 -6.91
CA ASP A 197 -22.63 -41.01 -8.28
C ASP A 197 -22.04 -42.00 -9.28
N CYS A 198 -20.89 -42.59 -8.94
CA CYS A 198 -20.20 -43.58 -9.76
C CYS A 198 -20.52 -45.03 -9.32
N ASP A 199 -21.41 -45.25 -8.34
CA ASP A 199 -21.73 -46.56 -7.73
C ASP A 199 -23.19 -47.01 -8.02
N THR A 200 -23.65 -46.81 -9.27
CA THR A 200 -24.98 -47.27 -9.73
C THR A 200 -24.87 -48.62 -10.46
N PRO A 201 -25.92 -49.48 -10.46
CA PRO A 201 -25.82 -50.90 -10.87
C PRO A 201 -25.82 -51.12 -12.39
N TYR A 202 -25.55 -50.07 -13.16
CA TYR A 202 -25.35 -50.14 -14.61
C TYR A 202 -23.88 -49.83 -14.89
N VAL A 203 -22.99 -50.69 -14.39
CA VAL A 203 -21.57 -50.61 -14.71
C VAL A 203 -21.40 -51.41 -16.01
N PRO A 204 -21.12 -50.77 -17.15
CA PRO A 204 -20.73 -51.49 -18.36
C PRO A 204 -19.44 -52.28 -18.09
N THR A 205 -19.38 -53.51 -18.59
CA THR A 205 -18.32 -54.45 -18.27
C THR A 205 -17.15 -54.23 -19.21
N CYS A 206 -16.29 -53.25 -18.91
CA CYS A 206 -15.15 -52.99 -19.78
C CYS A 206 -14.09 -54.12 -19.71
N GLY A 207 -13.48 -54.47 -20.85
CA GLY A 207 -12.35 -55.39 -21.00
C GLY A 207 -12.71 -56.81 -21.47
N ASP A 208 -13.84 -57.01 -22.13
CA ASP A 208 -14.26 -58.29 -22.72
C ASP A 208 -14.20 -58.31 -24.27
N ASP A 209 -13.64 -57.26 -24.87
CA ASP A 209 -13.44 -57.06 -26.31
C ASP A 209 -14.74 -57.04 -27.14
N VAL A 210 -15.91 -56.83 -26.52
CA VAL A 210 -17.21 -56.76 -27.20
C VAL A 210 -17.95 -55.48 -26.82
N CYS A 211 -18.18 -54.60 -27.79
CA CYS A 211 -19.00 -53.41 -27.56
C CYS A 211 -20.51 -53.74 -27.45
N GLU A 212 -21.06 -53.68 -26.24
CA GLU A 212 -22.50 -53.89 -25.98
C GLU A 212 -23.32 -52.58 -26.00
N GLU A 213 -24.66 -52.70 -26.12
CA GLU A 213 -25.57 -51.54 -26.17
C GLU A 213 -25.59 -50.81 -24.82
N GLY A 214 -24.93 -49.65 -24.76
CA GLY A 214 -24.78 -48.84 -23.54
C GLY A 214 -23.33 -48.57 -23.11
N GLU A 215 -22.35 -49.12 -23.83
CA GLU A 215 -20.92 -48.97 -23.52
C GLU A 215 -20.24 -47.83 -24.33
N GLU A 216 -20.96 -47.28 -25.32
CA GLU A 216 -20.52 -46.16 -26.17
C GLU A 216 -20.23 -44.90 -25.34
N GLY A 217 -18.96 -44.52 -25.24
CA GLY A 217 -18.49 -43.35 -24.47
C GLY A 217 -18.20 -43.63 -22.99
N VAL A 218 -18.28 -44.89 -22.54
CA VAL A 218 -17.94 -45.30 -21.17
C VAL A 218 -16.80 -46.34 -21.17
N CYS A 219 -16.85 -47.34 -22.05
CA CYS A 219 -15.78 -48.33 -22.23
C CYS A 219 -15.11 -48.13 -23.60
N GLU A 220 -14.19 -47.16 -23.68
CA GLU A 220 -13.49 -46.84 -24.93
C GLU A 220 -12.63 -48.00 -25.44
N GLN A 221 -12.23 -48.94 -24.59
CA GLN A 221 -11.35 -50.04 -24.95
C GLN A 221 -12.06 -51.15 -25.77
N ASP A 222 -13.29 -51.51 -25.42
CA ASP A 222 -14.07 -52.56 -26.11
C ASP A 222 -14.86 -52.00 -27.31
N CYS A 223 -15.27 -50.72 -27.21
CA CYS A 223 -15.96 -49.98 -28.26
C CYS A 223 -15.02 -49.18 -29.18
N ALA A 224 -13.70 -49.29 -28.97
CA ALA A 224 -12.71 -48.80 -29.92
C ALA A 224 -12.87 -49.59 -31.22
N VAL A 225 -13.58 -49.01 -32.17
CA VAL A 225 -13.43 -49.35 -33.57
C VAL A 225 -12.00 -48.92 -33.93
N GLU A 226 -11.02 -49.81 -33.76
CA GLU A 226 -9.73 -49.62 -34.42
C GLU A 226 -9.96 -49.65 -35.94
N PRO A 227 -9.74 -48.55 -36.67
CA PRO A 227 -9.44 -48.66 -38.09
C PRO A 227 -7.99 -49.17 -38.20
N PRO A 228 -7.66 -49.96 -39.23
CA PRO A 228 -6.36 -50.61 -39.32
C PRO A 228 -5.23 -49.58 -39.41
N ASP A 229 -4.27 -49.71 -38.50
CA ASP A 229 -2.84 -49.33 -38.58
C ASP A 229 -2.49 -48.23 -39.59
N LEU A 230 -2.49 -46.98 -39.13
CA LEU A 230 -1.89 -45.85 -39.87
C LEU A 230 -0.77 -45.13 -39.08
N CYS A 231 -0.53 -45.44 -37.79
CA CYS A 231 0.51 -44.79 -36.99
C CYS A 231 1.32 -45.79 -36.14
N GLY A 232 2.63 -45.56 -36.01
CA GLY A 232 3.58 -46.32 -35.19
C GLY A 232 4.58 -47.18 -35.97
N ASN A 233 4.73 -46.99 -37.29
CA ASN A 233 5.64 -47.78 -38.12
C ASN A 233 7.06 -47.17 -38.24
N GLY A 234 7.25 -45.93 -37.77
CA GLY A 234 8.53 -45.20 -37.80
C GLY A 234 8.92 -44.57 -39.13
N ASP A 235 8.06 -44.59 -40.15
CA ASP A 235 8.28 -43.98 -41.48
C ASP A 235 7.05 -43.14 -41.88
N CYS A 236 7.24 -41.88 -42.28
CA CYS A 236 6.14 -41.01 -42.69
C CYS A 236 5.65 -41.31 -44.13
N ASP A 237 4.52 -41.99 -44.28
CA ASP A 237 3.92 -42.32 -45.57
C ASP A 237 2.94 -41.22 -46.06
N ALA A 238 2.65 -41.21 -47.36
CA ALA A 238 1.84 -40.16 -47.99
C ALA A 238 0.36 -40.24 -47.56
N GLY A 239 -0.15 -39.20 -46.91
CA GLY A 239 -1.49 -39.13 -46.34
C GLY A 239 -1.54 -39.21 -44.81
N GLU A 240 -0.40 -39.41 -44.15
CA GLU A 240 -0.25 -39.50 -42.69
C GLU A 240 0.11 -38.16 -42.03
N GLU A 241 0.33 -37.10 -42.82
CA GLU A 241 0.91 -35.82 -42.38
C GLU A 241 0.01 -35.03 -41.39
N THR A 242 -1.26 -35.42 -41.27
CA THR A 242 -2.27 -34.77 -40.41
C THR A 242 -2.91 -35.69 -39.38
N SER A 243 -2.58 -36.98 -39.38
CA SER A 243 -3.21 -37.97 -38.50
C SER A 243 -2.23 -38.78 -37.68
N CYS A 244 -0.97 -38.90 -38.12
CA CYS A 244 0.03 -39.79 -37.52
C CYS A 244 1.32 -39.02 -37.24
N TYR A 245 1.22 -38.11 -36.27
CA TYR A 245 2.26 -37.13 -35.97
C TYR A 245 3.57 -37.75 -35.44
N ALA A 246 3.50 -38.91 -34.77
CA ALA A 246 4.66 -39.60 -34.21
C ALA A 246 5.62 -40.17 -35.27
N ASP A 247 5.12 -40.57 -36.45
CA ASP A 247 5.97 -41.06 -37.55
C ASP A 247 6.45 -39.92 -38.46
N CYS A 248 5.70 -38.80 -38.50
CA CYS A 248 5.93 -37.67 -39.42
C CYS A 248 6.64 -36.45 -38.82
N ASN A 249 6.75 -36.27 -37.50
CA ASN A 249 7.55 -35.22 -36.86
C ASN A 249 8.04 -35.58 -35.44
N THR A 250 9.15 -34.93 -35.07
CA THR A 250 10.19 -35.24 -34.08
C THR A 250 9.83 -35.32 -32.59
N CYS A 251 8.62 -35.70 -32.20
CA CYS A 251 8.32 -35.83 -30.76
C CYS A 251 9.12 -36.99 -30.12
N GLY A 252 9.90 -36.70 -29.07
CA GLY A 252 10.75 -37.63 -28.31
C GLY A 252 12.26 -37.42 -28.46
N ASP A 253 12.72 -36.28 -28.99
CA ASP A 253 14.15 -35.95 -29.10
C ASP A 253 14.71 -35.17 -27.88
N GLY A 254 13.82 -34.79 -26.96
CA GLY A 254 14.12 -34.09 -25.71
C GLY A 254 14.23 -32.57 -25.85
N VAL A 255 13.80 -31.99 -26.97
CA VAL A 255 13.78 -30.54 -27.23
C VAL A 255 12.40 -30.11 -27.74
N CYS A 256 11.73 -29.18 -27.04
CA CYS A 256 10.44 -28.63 -27.46
C CYS A 256 10.59 -27.65 -28.64
N ASP A 257 10.36 -28.12 -29.88
CA ASP A 257 10.56 -27.37 -31.12
C ASP A 257 9.39 -26.41 -31.46
N LEU A 258 9.57 -25.54 -32.47
CA LEU A 258 8.62 -24.45 -32.83
C LEU A 258 7.17 -24.88 -33.14
N ASN A 259 6.95 -26.16 -33.42
CA ASN A 259 5.62 -26.71 -33.73
C ASN A 259 5.13 -27.71 -32.65
N GLU A 260 5.82 -27.77 -31.53
CA GLU A 260 5.51 -28.65 -30.40
C GLU A 260 4.95 -27.83 -29.24
N ASP A 261 3.92 -28.34 -28.57
CA ASP A 261 3.34 -27.80 -27.36
C ASP A 261 2.77 -28.92 -26.48
N SER A 262 2.32 -28.55 -25.27
CA SER A 262 1.83 -29.50 -24.27
C SER A 262 0.59 -30.30 -24.71
N LEU A 263 -0.05 -29.94 -25.83
CA LEU A 263 -1.20 -30.66 -26.39
C LEU A 263 -0.79 -31.66 -27.48
N ASN A 264 0.34 -31.45 -28.16
CA ASN A 264 0.76 -32.28 -29.30
C ASN A 264 2.07 -33.05 -29.08
N CYS A 265 2.88 -32.68 -28.08
CA CYS A 265 4.11 -33.35 -27.71
C CYS A 265 4.43 -33.11 -26.22
N ASP A 266 3.59 -33.65 -25.34
CA ASP A 266 3.73 -33.57 -23.88
C ASP A 266 5.01 -34.26 -23.36
N VAL A 267 5.59 -35.18 -24.13
CA VAL A 267 6.84 -35.88 -23.83
C VAL A 267 8.05 -34.93 -23.83
N ASP A 268 8.17 -34.03 -24.82
CA ASP A 268 9.27 -33.06 -24.91
C ASP A 268 8.89 -31.66 -24.40
N CYS A 269 7.59 -31.34 -24.34
CA CYS A 269 7.03 -30.11 -23.80
C CYS A 269 6.17 -30.32 -22.52
N PRO A 270 6.68 -30.96 -21.44
CA PRO A 270 5.89 -31.26 -20.24
C PRO A 270 5.73 -30.05 -19.31
N ILE A 271 4.93 -29.04 -19.68
CA ILE A 271 4.55 -27.94 -18.75
C ILE A 271 3.09 -27.52 -18.97
N TYR A 272 2.30 -27.61 -17.89
CA TYR A 272 0.86 -27.31 -17.83
C TYR A 272 0.44 -25.83 -18.04
N GLU A 273 1.38 -24.92 -18.33
CA GLU A 273 1.12 -23.46 -18.37
C GLU A 273 1.57 -22.78 -19.69
N CYS A 274 2.22 -23.51 -20.61
CA CYS A 274 2.72 -22.90 -21.84
C CYS A 274 1.61 -22.61 -22.87
N GLY A 275 1.49 -21.36 -23.31
CA GLY A 275 0.50 -20.83 -24.25
C GLY A 275 -0.41 -19.72 -23.68
N ASN A 276 -0.19 -19.24 -22.45
CA ASN A 276 -0.99 -18.20 -21.78
C ASN A 276 -0.46 -16.76 -22.05
N ASN A 277 0.63 -16.60 -22.82
CA ASN A 277 1.36 -15.36 -23.11
C ASN A 277 2.02 -14.67 -21.90
N VAL A 278 2.19 -15.38 -20.78
CA VAL A 278 2.82 -14.92 -19.55
C VAL A 278 3.96 -15.87 -19.21
N CYS A 279 5.20 -15.37 -19.21
CA CYS A 279 6.35 -16.16 -18.80
C CYS A 279 6.37 -16.32 -17.26
N GLU A 280 5.90 -17.47 -16.77
CA GLU A 280 5.73 -17.78 -15.34
C GLU A 280 6.99 -18.36 -14.68
N ASP A 281 7.00 -18.43 -13.34
CA ASP A 281 8.15 -18.94 -12.58
C ASP A 281 8.28 -20.47 -12.80
N GLY A 282 9.26 -20.87 -13.61
CA GLY A 282 9.47 -22.27 -14.03
C GLY A 282 9.49 -22.43 -15.55
N GLU A 283 9.05 -21.41 -16.27
CA GLU A 283 9.13 -21.33 -17.73
C GLU A 283 10.44 -20.66 -18.15
N THR A 284 11.02 -21.17 -19.23
CA THR A 284 12.25 -20.63 -19.82
C THR A 284 12.05 -20.43 -21.32
N SER A 285 12.89 -19.64 -21.98
CA SER A 285 12.88 -19.53 -23.44
C SER A 285 13.01 -20.88 -24.15
N THR A 286 13.64 -21.86 -23.50
CA THR A 286 13.82 -23.22 -24.02
C THR A 286 12.62 -24.12 -23.73
N SER A 287 11.94 -23.95 -22.59
CA SER A 287 10.84 -24.82 -22.16
C SER A 287 9.45 -24.27 -22.51
N CYS A 288 9.32 -22.98 -22.80
CA CYS A 288 8.09 -22.34 -23.25
C CYS A 288 8.38 -21.09 -24.10
N SER A 289 8.94 -21.30 -25.29
CA SER A 289 9.31 -20.22 -26.23
C SER A 289 8.11 -19.38 -26.71
N ARG A 290 6.89 -19.93 -26.64
CA ARG A 290 5.64 -19.25 -27.06
C ARG A 290 5.26 -18.11 -26.11
N ASP A 291 5.40 -18.30 -24.80
CA ASP A 291 5.05 -17.29 -23.78
C ASP A 291 6.25 -16.47 -23.34
N CYS A 292 7.41 -17.13 -23.20
CA CYS A 292 8.70 -16.52 -22.96
C CYS A 292 9.37 -16.13 -24.29
N ARG A 293 8.58 -15.54 -25.22
CA ARG A 293 8.97 -15.23 -26.61
C ARG A 293 10.01 -14.12 -26.66
N PHE A 294 11.22 -14.49 -26.33
CA PHE A 294 12.38 -13.63 -26.17
C PHE A 294 13.21 -13.52 -27.45
N ASP A 295 12.91 -14.34 -28.46
CA ASP A 295 13.65 -14.44 -29.72
C ASP A 295 13.26 -13.40 -30.77
N GLU A 296 12.08 -12.77 -30.65
CA GLU A 296 11.67 -11.66 -31.53
C GLU A 296 12.27 -10.31 -31.10
N GLY A 297 12.99 -10.29 -29.97
CA GLY A 297 13.70 -9.13 -29.43
C GLY A 297 12.80 -8.18 -28.64
N ILE A 298 13.44 -7.33 -27.83
CA ILE A 298 12.77 -6.49 -26.83
C ILE A 298 11.71 -5.51 -27.38
N ASN A 299 11.72 -5.25 -28.70
CA ASN A 299 10.79 -4.33 -29.36
C ASN A 299 9.38 -4.89 -29.53
N THR A 300 9.19 -6.21 -29.43
CA THR A 300 7.87 -6.85 -29.51
C THR A 300 7.22 -7.04 -28.13
N LEU A 301 7.96 -6.77 -27.05
CA LEU A 301 7.53 -6.99 -25.68
C LEU A 301 6.65 -5.84 -25.18
N THR A 302 5.65 -6.20 -24.38
CA THR A 302 4.86 -5.25 -23.57
C THR A 302 5.67 -4.75 -22.37
N GLU A 303 5.24 -3.64 -21.75
CA GLU A 303 5.88 -3.10 -20.54
C GLU A 303 5.96 -4.16 -19.42
N TYR A 304 4.94 -5.00 -19.28
CA TYR A 304 4.92 -6.10 -18.29
C TYR A 304 5.93 -7.20 -18.62
N GLN A 305 6.03 -7.62 -19.89
CA GLN A 305 6.99 -8.65 -20.30
C GLN A 305 8.44 -8.20 -20.12
N VAL A 306 8.73 -6.90 -20.28
CA VAL A 306 10.07 -6.34 -20.02
C VAL A 306 10.52 -6.52 -18.56
N ILE A 307 9.58 -6.49 -17.61
CA ILE A 307 9.86 -6.70 -16.17
C ILE A 307 10.46 -8.09 -15.91
N LYS A 308 10.00 -9.10 -16.66
CA LYS A 308 10.46 -10.49 -16.53
C LYS A 308 11.67 -10.76 -17.43
N TYR A 309 11.69 -10.18 -18.63
CA TYR A 309 12.77 -10.34 -19.61
C TYR A 309 14.13 -9.82 -19.11
N VAL A 310 14.14 -8.60 -18.57
CA VAL A 310 15.40 -7.89 -18.28
C VAL A 310 16.23 -8.61 -17.20
N PRO A 311 15.68 -9.03 -16.04
CA PRO A 311 16.47 -9.74 -15.04
C PRO A 311 17.15 -11.00 -15.58
N VAL A 312 16.43 -11.80 -16.36
CA VAL A 312 16.98 -13.03 -16.98
C VAL A 312 18.11 -12.69 -17.95
N ASN A 313 17.90 -11.71 -18.84
CA ASN A 313 18.92 -11.34 -19.82
C ASN A 313 20.15 -10.68 -19.18
N VAL A 314 19.98 -9.95 -18.07
CA VAL A 314 21.11 -9.40 -17.30
C VAL A 314 21.93 -10.53 -16.70
N LEU A 315 21.30 -11.61 -16.21
CA LEU A 315 22.00 -12.77 -15.66
C LEU A 315 22.73 -13.57 -16.74
N GLU A 316 22.11 -13.75 -17.92
CA GLU A 316 22.66 -14.58 -19.01
C GLU A 316 23.71 -13.85 -19.85
N LYS A 317 23.42 -12.62 -20.27
CA LYS A 317 24.23 -11.85 -21.24
C LYS A 317 24.98 -10.67 -20.61
N GLY A 318 24.63 -10.31 -19.38
CA GLY A 318 25.21 -9.18 -18.66
C GLY A 318 24.52 -7.84 -18.97
N ALA A 319 24.56 -6.94 -17.98
CA ALA A 319 23.85 -5.66 -18.00
C ALA A 319 24.18 -4.74 -19.18
N ILE A 320 25.43 -4.77 -19.67
CA ILE A 320 25.85 -3.96 -20.82
C ILE A 320 25.17 -4.43 -22.11
N ALA A 321 25.04 -5.74 -22.31
CA ALA A 321 24.39 -6.30 -23.49
C ALA A 321 22.88 -6.00 -23.45
N THR A 322 22.24 -6.23 -22.30
CA THR A 322 20.81 -5.95 -22.11
C THR A 322 20.49 -4.46 -22.25
N ALA A 323 21.35 -3.57 -21.75
CA ALA A 323 21.17 -2.12 -21.92
C ALA A 323 21.21 -1.68 -23.40
N ARG A 324 22.04 -2.32 -24.23
CA ARG A 324 22.05 -2.05 -25.69
C ARG A 324 20.76 -2.48 -26.36
N GLU A 325 20.12 -3.54 -25.87
CA GLU A 325 18.80 -3.93 -26.34
C GLU A 325 17.75 -2.89 -25.91
N CYS A 326 17.77 -2.43 -24.65
CA CYS A 326 16.91 -1.34 -24.17
C CYS A 326 17.03 -0.06 -25.03
N ASP A 327 18.23 0.28 -25.52
CA ASP A 327 18.45 1.44 -26.40
C ASP A 327 17.70 1.35 -27.74
N THR A 328 17.36 0.13 -28.19
CA THR A 328 16.60 -0.08 -29.43
C THR A 328 15.10 0.17 -29.27
N VAL A 329 14.61 0.18 -28.02
CA VAL A 329 13.19 0.35 -27.70
C VAL A 329 12.70 1.74 -28.08
N THR A 330 11.64 1.79 -28.89
CA THR A 330 11.08 3.04 -29.42
C THR A 330 10.03 3.67 -28.50
N ASP A 331 9.23 2.88 -27.76
CA ASP A 331 8.30 3.39 -26.76
C ASP A 331 9.07 3.84 -25.52
N SER A 332 9.03 5.14 -25.23
CA SER A 332 9.78 5.74 -24.12
C SER A 332 9.38 5.17 -22.75
N ARG A 333 8.13 4.74 -22.55
CA ARG A 333 7.68 4.16 -21.28
C ARG A 333 8.30 2.78 -21.07
N ILE A 334 8.32 1.96 -22.12
CA ILE A 334 8.92 0.63 -22.11
C ILE A 334 10.44 0.76 -21.95
N LYS A 335 11.07 1.70 -22.64
CA LYS A 335 12.49 2.00 -22.53
C LYS A 335 12.89 2.41 -21.11
N ASP A 336 12.12 3.32 -20.49
CA ASP A 336 12.34 3.72 -19.09
C ASP A 336 12.23 2.54 -18.13
N THR A 337 11.20 1.71 -18.31
CA THR A 337 11.01 0.49 -17.51
C THR A 337 12.16 -0.50 -17.74
N CYS A 338 12.65 -0.63 -18.96
CA CYS A 338 13.81 -1.48 -19.29
C CYS A 338 15.06 -1.04 -18.51
N PHE A 339 15.45 0.23 -18.60
CA PHE A 339 16.63 0.74 -17.89
C PHE A 339 16.49 0.68 -16.37
N TYR A 340 15.28 0.89 -15.84
CA TYR A 340 15.00 0.70 -14.42
C TYR A 340 15.31 -0.74 -13.98
N TRP A 341 14.84 -1.75 -14.72
CA TRP A 341 15.10 -3.15 -14.39
C TRP A 341 16.56 -3.54 -14.64
N VAL A 342 17.24 -2.97 -15.63
CA VAL A 342 18.68 -3.18 -15.81
C VAL A 342 19.45 -2.64 -14.61
N MET A 343 19.14 -1.45 -14.13
CA MET A 343 19.72 -0.91 -12.88
C MET A 343 19.47 -1.87 -11.72
N LYS A 344 18.22 -2.29 -11.52
CA LYS A 344 17.82 -3.12 -10.37
C LYS A 344 18.49 -4.49 -10.37
N SER A 345 18.66 -5.10 -11.54
CA SER A 345 19.30 -6.41 -11.68
C SER A 345 20.83 -6.34 -11.65
N SER A 346 21.41 -5.22 -12.06
CA SER A 346 22.87 -5.03 -12.11
C SER A 346 23.46 -4.32 -10.90
N ASN A 347 22.61 -3.72 -10.06
CA ASN A 347 23.00 -2.82 -8.97
C ASN A 347 23.96 -1.71 -9.45
N SER A 348 23.67 -1.09 -10.61
CA SER A 348 24.46 0.03 -11.15
C SER A 348 23.59 1.25 -11.47
N SER A 349 23.82 2.34 -10.75
CA SER A 349 23.08 3.61 -10.91
C SER A 349 23.29 4.28 -12.27
N THR A 350 24.33 3.88 -13.01
CA THR A 350 24.63 4.42 -14.35
C THR A 350 23.47 4.26 -15.32
N TYR A 351 22.65 3.20 -15.17
CA TYR A 351 21.52 2.97 -16.06
C TYR A 351 20.35 3.94 -15.80
N CYS A 352 20.24 4.52 -14.59
CA CYS A 352 19.24 5.54 -14.31
C CYS A 352 19.44 6.82 -15.14
N THR A 353 20.64 7.08 -15.69
CA THR A 353 20.84 8.25 -16.56
C THR A 353 20.10 8.14 -17.88
N HIS A 354 19.80 6.91 -18.33
CA HIS A 354 19.12 6.60 -19.59
C HIS A 354 17.59 6.66 -19.48
N VAL A 355 17.04 6.77 -18.26
CA VAL A 355 15.60 7.00 -18.03
C VAL A 355 15.25 8.43 -18.43
N GLU A 356 14.29 8.56 -19.35
CA GLU A 356 13.87 9.82 -19.97
C GLU A 356 12.84 10.56 -19.11
N ASN A 357 11.88 9.83 -18.51
CA ASN A 357 10.89 10.45 -17.62
C ASN A 357 11.55 10.92 -16.30
N PRO A 358 11.47 12.22 -15.95
CA PRO A 358 12.14 12.75 -14.74
C PRO A 358 11.65 12.10 -13.44
N SER A 359 10.35 11.79 -13.32
CA SER A 359 9.80 11.16 -12.12
C SER A 359 10.31 9.73 -11.97
N LYS A 360 10.25 8.92 -13.04
CA LYS A 360 10.78 7.55 -13.06
C LYS A 360 12.29 7.52 -12.83
N LYS A 361 13.02 8.53 -13.32
CA LYS A 361 14.46 8.67 -13.11
C LYS A 361 14.80 8.88 -11.63
N ASP A 362 14.07 9.75 -10.96
CA ASP A 362 14.22 9.93 -9.52
C ASP A 362 13.84 8.65 -8.74
N ASP A 363 12.79 7.92 -9.16
CA ASP A 363 12.42 6.62 -8.58
C ASP A 363 13.52 5.56 -8.79
N CYS A 364 14.21 5.59 -9.93
CA CYS A 364 15.35 4.73 -10.22
C CYS A 364 16.48 4.96 -9.22
N TYR A 365 16.86 6.23 -8.97
CA TYR A 365 17.92 6.54 -8.00
C TYR A 365 17.54 6.21 -6.55
N VAL A 366 16.29 6.45 -6.15
CA VAL A 366 15.80 6.03 -4.82
C VAL A 366 15.88 4.51 -4.69
N SER A 367 15.43 3.78 -5.70
CA SER A 367 15.46 2.31 -5.72
C SER A 367 16.90 1.79 -5.67
N TYR A 368 17.83 2.41 -6.39
CA TYR A 368 19.25 2.07 -6.34
C TYR A 368 19.82 2.25 -4.93
N ALA A 369 19.61 3.43 -4.33
CA ALA A 369 20.12 3.76 -3.00
C ALA A 369 19.60 2.77 -1.96
N TYR A 370 18.33 2.40 -2.03
CA TYR A 370 17.72 1.43 -1.12
C TYR A 370 18.27 0.00 -1.29
N ASN A 371 18.46 -0.47 -2.53
CA ASN A 371 18.88 -1.86 -2.77
C ASN A 371 20.38 -2.09 -2.57
N THR A 372 21.20 -1.05 -2.67
CA THR A 372 22.67 -1.15 -2.62
C THR A 372 23.30 -0.49 -1.40
N ASP A 373 22.48 0.17 -0.57
CA ASP A 373 22.90 1.05 0.53
C ASP A 373 23.88 2.17 0.10
N ASP A 374 23.91 2.53 -1.19
CA ASP A 374 24.68 3.66 -1.72
C ASP A 374 23.80 4.91 -1.87
N TYR A 375 23.77 5.72 -0.80
CA TYR A 375 23.02 6.97 -0.74
C TYR A 375 23.76 8.16 -1.37
N SER A 376 24.92 7.98 -2.01
CA SER A 376 25.63 9.07 -2.69
C SER A 376 24.82 9.67 -3.86
N VAL A 377 23.93 8.86 -4.44
CA VAL A 377 23.07 9.25 -5.56
C VAL A 377 21.93 10.19 -5.15
N CYS A 378 21.62 10.34 -3.85
CA CYS A 378 20.49 11.18 -3.41
C CYS A 378 20.64 12.64 -3.89
N SER A 379 21.87 13.14 -4.01
CA SER A 379 22.17 14.48 -4.51
C SER A 379 21.79 14.70 -5.99
N ILE A 380 21.64 13.62 -6.75
CA ILE A 380 21.27 13.64 -8.18
C ILE A 380 19.75 13.77 -8.34
N ILE A 381 18.98 13.40 -7.31
CA ILE A 381 17.50 13.41 -7.34
C ILE A 381 16.99 14.85 -7.41
N THR A 382 16.12 15.09 -8.40
CA THR A 382 15.61 16.43 -8.68
C THR A 382 14.40 16.79 -7.83
N ASP A 383 13.49 15.84 -7.63
CA ASP A 383 12.32 15.97 -6.77
C ASP A 383 12.74 16.14 -5.30
N GLY A 384 12.29 17.23 -4.68
CA GLY A 384 12.69 17.58 -3.32
C GLY A 384 12.24 16.56 -2.28
N TYR A 385 11.05 15.98 -2.44
CA TYR A 385 10.49 15.01 -1.51
C TYR A 385 11.20 13.66 -1.61
N LYS A 386 11.44 13.17 -2.84
CA LYS A 386 12.19 11.94 -3.08
C LYS A 386 13.65 12.06 -2.61
N ARG A 387 14.28 13.22 -2.82
CA ARG A 387 15.63 13.49 -2.32
C ARG A 387 15.69 13.45 -0.80
N GLU A 388 14.78 14.13 -0.12
CA GLU A 388 14.72 14.13 1.34
C GLU A 388 14.50 12.71 1.88
N THR A 389 13.61 11.94 1.25
CA THR A 389 13.37 10.53 1.60
C THR A 389 14.64 9.69 1.47
N CYS A 390 15.36 9.82 0.35
CA CYS A 390 16.64 9.14 0.11
C CYS A 390 17.70 9.49 1.16
N GLU A 391 17.86 10.78 1.50
CA GLU A 391 18.82 11.23 2.51
C GLU A 391 18.47 10.76 3.93
N LEU A 392 17.18 10.69 4.27
CA LEU A 392 16.72 10.17 5.56
C LEU A 392 17.00 8.68 5.71
N LEU A 393 16.79 7.90 4.64
CA LEU A 393 17.13 6.47 4.63
C LEU A 393 18.63 6.26 4.91
N GLY A 394 19.51 7.04 4.25
CA GLY A 394 20.95 6.99 4.52
C GLY A 394 21.31 7.30 5.96
N LYS A 395 20.72 8.35 6.55
CA LYS A 395 20.95 8.69 7.97
C LYS A 395 20.47 7.60 8.94
N SER A 396 19.39 6.90 8.62
CA SER A 396 18.89 5.82 9.47
C SER A 396 19.82 4.60 9.49
N HIS A 397 20.48 4.32 8.36
CA HIS A 397 21.43 3.20 8.22
C HIS A 397 22.78 3.47 8.93
N ASP A 398 23.22 4.72 8.98
CA ASP A 398 24.41 5.12 9.75
C ASP A 398 24.19 4.94 11.27
N VAL A 399 22.96 5.12 11.76
CA VAL A 399 22.62 4.96 13.17
C VAL A 399 22.65 3.49 13.58
N THR A 400 22.15 2.57 12.75
CA THR A 400 22.19 1.13 13.05
C THR A 400 23.61 0.56 13.00
N SER A 401 24.46 1.04 12.08
CA SER A 401 25.88 0.66 12.01
C SER A 401 26.72 1.16 13.19
N ALA A 402 26.24 2.15 13.95
CA ALA A 402 26.92 2.64 15.16
C ALA A 402 26.61 1.82 16.44
N TYR A 403 25.65 0.89 16.41
CA TYR A 403 25.25 0.05 17.54
C TYR A 403 25.63 -1.44 17.39
N SER A 404 26.18 -1.82 16.23
CA SER A 404 26.83 -3.09 15.93
C SER A 404 28.34 -2.95 16.01
#